data_AF-A0A2V9Y285-F1
#
_entry.id   AF-A0A2V9Y285-F1
#
_cell.length_a   1.000
_cell.length_b   1.000
_cell.length_c   1.000
_cell.angle_alpha   90.00
_cell.angle_beta   90.00
_cell.angle_gamma   90.00
#
_symmetry.space_group_name_H-M   'P 1'
#
loop_
_entity.id
_entity.type
_entity.pdbx_description
1 polymer ?
#
loop_
_entity_poly.entity_id
_entity_poly.type
_entity_poly.pdbx_seq_one_letter_code
_entity_poly.pdbx_strand_id
1 'polypeptide(L)'
;VSGFILNRDLNNARTVQINWQDKAPSQIQTSTTLTGTDLKAFNSFDVPKNVTPQALDKPSTAGGRTKFEVPARSYTVIQWAG
;
A
#
# COMPACT_ATOMS: atom_id res chain seq x y z
N VAL A 1 5.95 12.51 -4.96
CA VAL A 1 4.51 12.23 -5.23
C VAL A 1 4.02 11.20 -4.22
N SER A 2 2.78 11.31 -3.75
CA SER A 2 2.19 10.36 -2.78
C SER A 2 0.92 9.72 -3.37
N GLY A 3 0.80 8.41 -3.24
CA GLY A 3 -0.39 7.65 -3.60
C GLY A 3 -1.07 7.10 -2.36
N PHE A 4 -2.39 7.28 -2.28
CA PHE A 4 -3.24 6.70 -1.24
C PHE A 4 -4.22 5.74 -1.90
N ILE A 5 -4.14 4.47 -1.56
CA ILE A 5 -4.87 3.40 -2.21
C ILE A 5 -5.72 2.68 -1.17
N LEU A 6 -7.01 2.55 -1.45
CA LEU A 6 -7.95 1.77 -0.66
C LEU A 6 -8.37 0.53 -1.45
N ASN A 7 -8.02 -0.65 -0.95
CA ASN A 7 -8.63 -1.90 -1.43
C ASN A 7 -9.87 -2.20 -0.60
N ARG A 8 -11.06 -2.10 -1.22
CA ARG A 8 -12.35 -2.39 -0.56
C ARG A 8 -12.77 -3.86 -0.66
N ASP A 9 -12.04 -4.69 -1.40
CA ASP A 9 -12.31 -6.11 -1.43
C ASP A 9 -11.96 -6.73 -0.07
N LEU A 10 -12.90 -7.47 0.51
CA LEU A 10 -12.76 -8.03 1.85
C LEU A 10 -11.86 -9.27 1.88
N ASN A 11 -11.70 -9.93 0.73
CA ASN A 11 -11.11 -11.27 0.63
C ASN A 11 -9.90 -11.31 -0.30
N ASN A 12 -9.86 -10.44 -1.32
CA ASN A 12 -8.86 -10.52 -2.37
C ASN A 12 -7.91 -9.33 -2.33
N ALA A 13 -6.62 -9.63 -2.47
CA ALA A 13 -5.65 -8.62 -2.84
C ALA A 13 -5.93 -8.09 -4.25
N ARG A 14 -5.43 -6.89 -4.53
CA ARG A 14 -5.62 -6.22 -5.82
C ARG A 14 -4.29 -5.75 -6.36
N THR A 15 -4.02 -6.04 -7.63
CA THR A 15 -2.90 -5.44 -8.34
C THR A 15 -3.27 -4.02 -8.77
N VAL A 16 -2.38 -3.07 -8.50
CA VAL A 16 -2.47 -1.68 -8.96
C VAL A 16 -1.34 -1.42 -9.94
N GLN A 17 -1.68 -0.78 -11.05
CA GLN A 17 -0.72 -0.26 -12.02
C GLN A 17 -0.91 1.24 -12.17
N ILE A 18 0.18 1.99 -12.03
CA ILE A 18 0.24 3.42 -12.29
C ILE A 18 1.03 3.62 -13.57
N ASN A 19 0.43 4.31 -14.55
CA ASN A 19 1.10 4.74 -15.76
C ASN A 19 1.52 6.21 -15.58
N TRP A 20 2.82 6.46 -15.47
CA TRP A 20 3.37 7.82 -15.40
C TRP A 20 3.44 8.38 -16.82
N GLN A 21 2.71 9.48 -17.07
CA GLN A 21 2.64 10.09 -18.39
C GLN A 21 3.84 10.98 -18.71
N ASP A 22 4.54 11.44 -17.67
CA ASP A 22 5.74 12.26 -17.76
C ASP A 22 6.90 11.50 -17.08
N LYS A 23 7.86 12.20 -16.47
CA LYS A 23 8.94 11.58 -15.71
C LYS A 23 8.41 10.68 -14.59
N ALA A 24 8.66 9.38 -14.71
CA ALA A 24 8.42 8.44 -13.62
C ALA A 24 9.36 8.73 -12.44
N PRO A 25 8.88 8.58 -11.19
CA PRO A 25 9.75 8.71 -10.02
C PRO A 25 10.86 7.66 -10.05
N SER A 26 12.06 8.02 -9.60
CA SER A 26 13.23 7.15 -9.60
C SER A 26 13.41 6.38 -8.30
N GLN A 27 12.74 6.79 -7.22
CA GLN A 27 12.92 6.23 -5.89
C GLN A 27 11.59 6.08 -5.14
N ILE A 28 11.53 5.07 -4.29
CA ILE A 28 10.45 4.88 -3.31
C ILE A 28 11.01 5.27 -1.94
N GLN A 29 10.40 6.29 -1.33
CA GLN A 29 10.74 6.75 0.02
C GLN A 29 10.05 5.89 1.07
N THR A 30 8.76 5.63 0.88
CA THR A 30 7.91 4.89 1.82
C THR A 30 6.97 3.98 1.07
N SER A 31 6.74 2.78 1.59
CA SER A 31 5.70 1.86 1.14
C SER A 31 5.14 1.16 2.37
N THR A 32 3.94 1.56 2.80
CA THR A 32 3.31 1.00 4.00
C THR A 32 1.85 0.69 3.74
N THR A 33 1.34 -0.33 4.44
CA THR A 33 -0.05 -0.74 4.38
C THR A 33 -0.60 -0.95 5.78
N LEU A 34 -1.87 -0.58 5.97
CA LEU A 34 -2.63 -0.83 7.17
C LEU A 34 -3.75 -1.82 6.82
N THR A 35 -3.70 -3.00 7.43
CA THR A 35 -4.73 -4.04 7.34
C THR A 35 -4.70 -4.88 8.62
N GLY A 36 -5.79 -5.61 8.88
CA GLY A 36 -5.90 -6.50 10.04
C GLY A 36 -5.87 -7.97 9.66
N THR A 37 -5.76 -8.87 10.64
CA THR A 37 -5.86 -10.34 10.39
C THR A 37 -7.27 -10.78 10.01
N ASP A 38 -8.31 -10.06 10.45
CA ASP A 38 -9.71 -10.26 10.06
C ASP A 38 -10.50 -8.93 9.98
N LEU A 39 -11.76 -8.99 9.51
CA LEU A 39 -12.62 -7.82 9.27
C LEU A 39 -12.94 -6.99 10.53
N LYS A 40 -12.87 -7.60 11.71
CA LYS A 40 -13.17 -6.98 12.99
C LYS A 40 -11.92 -6.66 13.80
N ALA A 41 -10.72 -6.95 13.30
CA ALA A 41 -9.47 -6.68 14.00
C ALA A 41 -9.38 -5.20 14.40
N PHE A 42 -9.11 -4.95 15.68
CA PHE A 42 -9.00 -3.61 16.26
C PHE A 42 -7.92 -3.60 17.35
N ASN A 43 -7.50 -2.39 17.73
CA ASN A 43 -6.57 -2.17 18.85
C ASN A 43 -7.38 -2.05 20.15
N SER A 44 -7.05 -2.86 21.15
CA SER A 44 -7.60 -2.77 22.52
C SER A 44 -6.56 -2.22 23.49
N PHE A 45 -6.93 -2.01 24.76
CA PHE A 45 -5.94 -1.64 25.78
C PHE A 45 -4.94 -2.77 26.04
N ASP A 46 -5.39 -4.02 26.00
CA ASP A 46 -4.53 -5.19 26.19
C ASP A 46 -3.61 -5.43 24.98
N VAL A 47 -4.09 -5.11 23.76
CA VAL A 47 -3.34 -5.28 22.51
C VAL A 47 -3.39 -3.99 21.68
N PRO A 48 -2.65 -2.94 22.09
CA PRO A 48 -2.77 -1.60 21.51
C PRO A 48 -2.18 -1.46 20.10
N LYS A 49 -1.43 -2.47 19.63
CA LYS A 49 -0.73 -2.46 18.33
C LYS A 49 -1.13 -3.64 17.43
N ASN A 50 -2.33 -4.20 17.63
CA ASN A 50 -2.86 -5.31 16.83
C ASN A 50 -3.01 -4.96 15.33
N VAL A 51 -3.43 -3.72 15.03
CA VAL A 51 -3.58 -3.18 13.69
C VAL A 51 -2.77 -1.89 13.62
N THR A 52 -1.61 -1.96 12.96
CA THR A 52 -0.69 -0.85 12.78
C THR A 52 -0.12 -0.86 11.37
N PRO A 53 0.34 0.30 10.83
CA PRO A 53 0.98 0.31 9.52
C PRO A 53 2.20 -0.60 9.51
N GLN A 54 2.27 -1.46 8.50
CA GLN A 54 3.40 -2.37 8.25
C GLN A 54 4.06 -2.00 6.94
N ALA A 55 5.32 -2.41 6.77
CA ALA A 55 5.98 -2.28 5.48
C ALA A 55 5.21 -3.08 4.42
N LEU A 56 4.99 -2.48 3.25
CA LEU A 56 4.50 -3.17 2.07
C LEU A 56 5.67 -3.38 1.11
N ASP A 57 5.69 -4.52 0.42
CA ASP A 57 6.65 -4.78 -0.65
C ASP A 57 6.77 -3.60 -1.59
N LYS A 58 8.02 -3.23 -1.89
CA LYS A 58 8.30 -2.02 -2.66
C LYS A 58 7.73 -2.18 -4.08
N PRO A 59 6.98 -1.20 -4.60
CA PRO A 59 6.57 -1.22 -6.00
C PRO A 59 7.74 -1.40 -6.95
N SER A 60 7.48 -2.11 -8.05
CA SER A 60 8.41 -2.15 -9.18
C SER A 60 8.08 -1.00 -10.13
N THR A 61 9.08 -0.20 -10.52
CA THR A 61 8.92 0.85 -11.55
C THR A 61 9.84 0.57 -12.73
N ALA A 62 9.27 0.37 -13.91
CA ALA A 62 10.00 0.14 -15.15
C ALA A 62 9.25 0.73 -16.34
N GLY A 63 9.98 1.39 -17.25
CA GLY A 63 9.41 1.92 -18.50
C GLY A 63 8.19 2.82 -18.31
N GLY A 64 8.25 3.77 -17.36
CA GLY A 64 7.14 4.69 -17.07
C GLY A 64 5.98 4.07 -16.30
N ARG A 65 6.08 2.81 -15.86
CA ARG A 65 5.01 2.10 -15.18
C ARG A 65 5.43 1.61 -13.81
N THR A 66 4.58 1.83 -12.82
CA THR A 66 4.72 1.26 -11.48
C THR A 66 3.67 0.19 -11.25
N LYS A 67 4.07 -0.97 -10.73
CA LYS A 67 3.17 -2.08 -10.39
C LYS A 67 3.44 -2.58 -8.97
N PHE A 68 2.37 -2.80 -8.23
CA PHE A 68 2.40 -3.37 -6.88
C PHE A 68 1.06 -4.05 -6.56
N GLU A 69 1.05 -4.84 -5.49
CA GLU A 69 -0.14 -5.49 -4.97
C GLU A 69 -0.51 -4.86 -3.62
N VAL A 70 -1.81 -4.67 -3.39
CA VAL A 70 -2.33 -4.22 -2.10
C VAL A 70 -3.18 -5.33 -1.48
N PRO A 71 -3.00 -5.65 -0.18
CA PRO A 71 -3.79 -6.69 0.48
C PRO A 71 -5.28 -6.40 0.44
N ALA A 72 -6.12 -7.40 0.69
CA ALA A 72 -7.54 -7.20 0.96
C ALA A 72 -7.75 -6.15 2.06
N ARG A 73 -8.86 -5.39 1.99
CA ARG A 73 -9.36 -4.49 3.06
C ARG A 73 -8.26 -3.61 3.67
N SER A 74 -7.44 -3.02 2.81
CA SER A 74 -6.22 -2.33 3.21
C SER A 74 -6.21 -0.86 2.78
N TYR A 75 -5.54 -0.05 3.59
CA TYR A 75 -5.14 1.31 3.25
C TYR A 75 -3.64 1.31 3.01
N THR A 76 -3.23 1.63 1.80
CA THR A 76 -1.83 1.64 1.40
C THR A 76 -1.38 3.05 1.07
N VAL A 77 -0.20 3.43 1.56
CA VAL A 77 0.47 4.68 1.22
C VAL A 77 1.82 4.35 0.60
N ILE A 78 2.07 4.95 -0.57
CA ILE A 78 3.37 4.88 -1.22
C ILE A 78 3.83 6.30 -1.54
N GLN A 79 5.06 6.60 -1.15
CA GLN A 79 5.70 7.88 -1.42
C GLN A 79 6.87 7.66 -2.34
N TRP A 80 6.89 8.41 -3.44
CA TRP A 80 7.98 8.39 -4.40
C TRP A 80 8.73 9.72 -4.43
N ALA A 81 10.04 9.64 -4.70
CA ALA A 81 10.95 10.75 -4.99
C ALA A 81 11.54 10.63 -6.41
N GLY A 82 12.04 11.74 -6.93
CA GLY A 82 12.79 11.80 -8.19
C GLY A 82 12.48 13.03 -9.01
#